data_AF-A0A6F8SIK9-F1
#
_entry.id   AF-A0A6F8SIK9-F1
#
_cell.length_a   1.000
_cell.length_b   1.000
_cell.length_c   1.000
_cell.angle_alpha   90.00
_cell.angle_beta   90.00
_cell.angle_gamma   90.00
#
_symmetry.space_group_name_H-M   'P 1'
#
loop_
_entity.id
_entity.type
_entity.pdbx_description
1 polymer ?
#
loop_
_entity_poly.entity_id
_entity_poly.type
_entity_poly.pdbx_seq_one_letter_code
_entity_poly.pdbx_strand_id
1 'polypeptide(L)'
;MLRYANGIVSLLLLAVFSAHAIMGALFCWSVASGEVGWVVWVGVCIAVLHVALSIGTTRHMLHDEVRPPSAKKKAHQLKKWISGVLVGVVGVAHVLTVFETRLWFVIVLTLDVALAAHVCVSAKSLVRDLRLAPNLRYVIRVVAIAIAALVGLAFIGTFVPA
;
A
#
# COMPACT_ATOMS: atom_id res chain seq x y z
N MET A 1 9.78 3.17 20.38
CA MET A 1 8.30 3.15 20.25
C MET A 1 7.83 3.57 18.86
N LEU A 2 8.31 4.69 18.30
CA LEU A 2 7.87 5.22 17.00
C LEU A 2 7.91 4.21 15.83
N ARG A 3 9.00 3.43 15.69
CA ARG A 3 9.11 2.42 14.62
C ARG A 3 8.09 1.29 14.76
N TYR A 4 7.84 0.84 15.99
CA TYR A 4 6.86 -0.21 16.27
C TYR A 4 5.43 0.28 15.96
N ALA A 5 5.09 1.50 16.41
CA ALA A 5 3.81 2.13 16.07
C ALA A 5 3.63 2.29 14.56
N ASN A 6 4.67 2.75 13.84
CA ASN A 6 4.63 2.82 12.38
C ASN A 6 4.39 1.44 11.75
N GLY A 7 5.03 0.39 12.27
CA GLY A 7 4.82 -0.99 11.84
C GLY A 7 3.37 -1.46 12.01
N ILE A 8 2.73 -1.14 13.15
CA ILE A 8 1.31 -1.48 13.38
C ILE A 8 0.43 -0.76 12.35
N VAL A 9 0.63 0.55 12.18
CA VAL A 9 -0.14 1.36 11.23
C VAL A 9 0.06 0.86 9.80
N SER A 10 1.28 0.49 9.40
CA SER A 10 1.55 -0.13 8.10
C SER A 10 0.84 -1.47 7.91
N LEU A 11 0.77 -2.30 8.94
CA LEU A 11 0.08 -3.59 8.87
C LEU A 11 -1.44 -3.40 8.74
N LEU A 12 -2.01 -2.44 9.49
CA LEU A 12 -3.41 -2.05 9.36
C LEU A 12 -3.71 -1.52 7.96
N LEU A 13 -2.83 -0.69 7.38
CA LEU A 13 -2.99 -0.21 6.00
C LEU A 13 -2.97 -1.32 4.98
N LEU A 14 -2.05 -2.28 5.13
CA LEU A 14 -2.01 -3.44 4.26
C LEU A 14 -3.35 -4.17 4.29
N ALA A 15 -3.88 -4.43 5.48
CA ALA A 15 -5.19 -5.09 5.62
C ALA A 15 -6.34 -4.28 5.01
N VAL A 16 -6.42 -2.97 5.30
CA VAL A 16 -7.49 -2.11 4.81
C VAL A 16 -7.45 -1.95 3.29
N PHE A 17 -6.28 -1.70 2.69
CA PHE A 17 -6.18 -1.56 1.25
C PHE A 17 -6.36 -2.89 0.51
N SER A 18 -5.90 -4.01 1.08
CA SER A 18 -6.22 -5.34 0.54
C SER A 18 -7.72 -5.61 0.56
N ALA A 19 -8.40 -5.33 1.67
CA ALA A 19 -9.84 -5.47 1.76
C ALA A 19 -10.57 -4.55 0.77
N HIS A 20 -10.14 -3.29 0.65
CA HIS A 20 -10.72 -2.34 -0.29
C HIS A 20 -10.57 -2.80 -1.76
N ALA A 21 -9.40 -3.30 -2.14
CA ALA A 21 -9.15 -3.80 -3.50
C ALA A 21 -10.03 -5.03 -3.82
N ILE A 22 -10.13 -5.98 -2.89
CA ILE A 22 -10.98 -7.18 -3.04
C ILE A 22 -12.47 -6.77 -3.13
N MET A 23 -12.92 -5.90 -2.22
CA MET A 23 -14.31 -5.42 -2.23
C MET A 23 -14.65 -4.62 -3.49
N GLY A 24 -13.71 -3.81 -4.00
CA GLY A 24 -13.87 -3.09 -5.26
C GLY A 24 -14.04 -4.03 -6.46
N ALA A 25 -13.24 -5.11 -6.52
CA ALA A 25 -13.41 -6.14 -7.56
C ALA A 25 -14.77 -6.84 -7.45
N LEU A 26 -15.19 -7.23 -6.24
CA LEU A 26 -16.49 -7.87 -6.01
C LEU A 26 -17.67 -6.92 -6.33
N PHE A 27 -17.52 -5.62 -6.07
CA PHE A 27 -18.50 -4.61 -6.44
C PHE A 27 -18.67 -4.51 -7.96
N CYS A 28 -17.58 -4.51 -8.72
CA CYS A 28 -17.65 -4.52 -10.19
C CYS A 28 -18.28 -5.80 -10.77
N TRP A 29 -18.32 -6.89 -10.00
CA TRP A 29 -19.04 -8.12 -10.35
C TRP A 29 -20.47 -8.16 -9.81
N SER A 30 -20.97 -7.07 -9.22
CA SER A 30 -22.30 -6.99 -8.57
C SER A 30 -22.49 -8.00 -7.43
N VAL A 31 -21.39 -8.49 -6.83
CA VAL A 31 -21.41 -9.45 -5.71
C VAL A 31 -21.47 -8.72 -4.36
N ALA A 32 -20.95 -7.49 -4.29
CA ALA A 32 -20.93 -6.67 -3.08
C ALA A 32 -21.66 -5.33 -3.29
N SER A 33 -22.29 -4.81 -2.23
CA SER A 33 -22.94 -3.49 -2.24
C SER A 33 -21.96 -2.36 -1.92
N GLY A 34 -22.27 -1.15 -2.38
CA GLY A 34 -21.49 0.07 -2.10
C GLY A 34 -21.74 0.68 -0.71
N GLU A 35 -22.61 0.08 0.11
CA GLU A 35 -23.08 0.68 1.39
C GLU A 35 -21.94 0.89 2.40
N VAL A 36 -20.91 0.05 2.35
CA VAL A 36 -19.71 0.15 3.20
C VAL A 36 -18.57 0.94 2.56
N GLY A 37 -18.80 1.57 1.39
CA GLY A 37 -17.77 2.30 0.65
C GLY A 37 -17.13 3.45 1.44
N TRP A 38 -17.87 4.05 2.38
CA TRP A 38 -17.36 5.14 3.23
C TRP A 38 -16.22 4.71 4.18
N VAL A 39 -16.12 3.41 4.51
CA VAL A 39 -15.08 2.87 5.41
C VAL A 39 -13.67 3.09 4.85
N VAL A 40 -13.52 3.29 3.54
CA VAL A 40 -12.24 3.62 2.90
C VAL A 40 -11.58 4.86 3.52
N TRP A 41 -12.37 5.82 4.01
CA TRP A 41 -11.85 7.05 4.62
C TRP A 41 -11.13 6.80 5.94
N VAL A 42 -11.50 5.74 6.67
CA VAL A 42 -10.71 5.28 7.83
C VAL A 42 -9.31 4.86 7.36
N GLY A 43 -9.22 4.13 6.24
CA GLY A 43 -7.96 3.79 5.60
C GLY A 43 -7.13 5.02 5.22
N VAL A 44 -7.77 6.06 4.69
CA VAL A 44 -7.10 7.33 4.36
C VAL A 44 -6.53 8.00 5.62
N CYS A 45 -7.28 8.04 6.72
CA CYS A 45 -6.77 8.57 8.00
C CYS A 45 -5.55 7.77 8.50
N ILE A 46 -5.59 6.44 8.40
CA ILE A 46 -4.47 5.58 8.77
C ILE A 46 -3.27 5.85 7.83
N ALA A 47 -3.51 6.14 6.54
CA ALA A 47 -2.46 6.47 5.57
C ALA A 47 -1.75 7.78 5.92
N VAL A 48 -2.51 8.82 6.28
CA VAL A 48 -1.95 10.08 6.76
C VAL A 48 -1.11 9.87 8.03
N LEU A 49 -1.60 9.08 8.98
CA LEU A 49 -0.85 8.73 10.18
C LEU A 49 0.44 7.97 9.84
N HIS A 50 0.39 7.02 8.91
CA HIS A 50 1.57 6.29 8.46
C HIS A 50 2.62 7.20 7.82
N VAL A 51 2.19 8.18 7.02
CA VAL A 51 3.08 9.18 6.43
C VAL A 51 3.75 10.00 7.54
N ALA A 52 2.99 10.53 8.49
CA ALA A 52 3.53 11.30 9.61
C ALA A 52 4.56 10.51 10.43
N LEU A 53 4.22 9.26 10.79
CA LEU A 53 5.14 8.35 11.50
C LEU A 53 6.37 8.00 10.64
N SER A 54 6.21 7.86 9.32
CA SER A 54 7.32 7.59 8.40
C SER A 54 8.27 8.77 8.26
N ILE A 55 7.77 10.00 8.28
CA ILE A 55 8.60 11.22 8.38
C ILE A 55 9.39 11.19 9.69
N GLY A 56 8.72 10.96 10.82
CA GLY A 56 9.37 10.92 12.14
C GLY A 56 10.45 9.84 12.24
N THR A 57 10.15 8.62 11.77
CA THR A 57 11.14 7.51 11.78
C THR A 57 12.30 7.77 10.82
N THR A 58 12.07 8.43 9.68
CA THR A 58 13.13 8.83 8.75
C THR A 58 14.02 9.90 9.37
N ARG A 59 13.44 10.95 9.95
CA ARG A 59 14.20 12.02 10.63
C ARG A 59 15.05 11.47 11.76
N HIS A 60 14.45 10.66 12.64
CA HIS A 60 15.18 10.04 13.74
C HIS A 60 16.33 9.14 13.26
N MET A 61 16.14 8.41 12.16
CA MET A 61 17.20 7.62 11.54
C MET A 61 18.35 8.48 10.98
N LEU A 62 18.04 9.62 10.37
CA LEU A 62 19.05 10.48 9.73
C LEU A 62 19.88 11.28 10.74
N HIS A 63 19.31 11.58 11.91
CA HIS A 63 19.96 12.28 13.02
C HIS A 63 20.51 11.34 14.12
N ASP A 64 20.57 10.03 13.86
CA ASP A 64 21.16 9.07 14.80
C ASP A 64 22.69 9.19 14.75
N GLU A 65 23.27 9.98 15.67
CA GLU A 65 24.73 10.15 15.80
C GLU A 65 25.42 8.93 16.42
N VAL A 66 24.68 8.13 17.20
CA VAL A 66 25.23 6.94 17.87
C VAL A 66 25.38 5.79 16.88
N ARG A 67 24.45 5.63 15.93
CA ARG A 67 24.47 4.59 14.89
C ARG A 67 24.06 5.17 13.53
N PRO A 68 24.95 5.92 12.87
CA PRO A 68 24.63 6.60 11.62
C PRO A 68 24.21 5.60 10.53
N PRO A 69 23.21 5.95 9.69
CA PRO A 69 22.72 5.05 8.66
C PRO A 69 23.74 4.90 7.53
N SER A 70 24.07 3.65 7.20
CA SER A 70 24.89 3.34 6.03
C SER A 70 24.25 3.80 4.72
N ALA A 71 25.07 4.02 3.68
CA ALA A 71 24.60 4.42 2.34
C ALA A 71 23.50 3.48 1.80
N LYS A 72 23.66 2.16 2.00
CA LYS A 72 22.66 1.15 1.62
C LYS A 72 21.32 1.35 2.34
N LYS A 73 21.34 1.74 3.61
CA LYS A 73 20.13 2.02 4.39
C LYS A 73 19.44 3.29 3.90
N LYS A 74 20.20 4.35 3.60
CA LYS A 74 19.68 5.59 3.00
C LYS A 74 19.04 5.33 1.63
N ALA A 75 19.73 4.60 0.75
CA ALA A 75 19.18 4.24 -0.57
C ALA A 75 17.91 3.39 -0.45
N HIS A 76 17.84 2.45 0.48
CA HIS A 76 16.63 1.68 0.73
C HIS A 76 15.48 2.55 1.26
N GLN A 77 15.77 3.52 2.15
CA GLN A 77 14.78 4.47 2.63
C GLN A 77 14.25 5.36 1.49
N LEU A 78 15.12 5.80 0.58
CA LEU A 78 14.73 6.55 -0.61
C LEU A 78 13.78 5.75 -1.52
N LYS A 79 14.08 4.46 -1.76
CA LYS A 79 13.17 3.59 -2.54
C LYS A 79 11.77 3.51 -1.93
N LYS A 80 11.67 3.44 -0.59
CA LYS A 80 10.38 3.45 0.11
C LYS A 80 9.63 4.78 -0.08
N TRP A 81 10.34 5.90 0.01
CA TRP A 81 9.74 7.23 -0.24
C TRP A 81 9.25 7.39 -1.67
N ILE A 82 10.08 7.05 -2.67
CA ILE A 82 9.70 7.17 -4.08
C ILE A 82 8.47 6.30 -4.39
N SER A 83 8.50 5.03 -3.99
CA SER A 83 7.35 4.14 -4.20
C SER A 83 6.11 4.57 -3.42
N GLY A 84 6.27 5.09 -2.20
CA GLY A 84 5.15 5.60 -1.39
C GLY A 84 4.51 6.86 -1.99
N VAL A 85 5.33 7.78 -2.51
CA VAL A 85 4.85 8.98 -3.23
C VAL A 85 4.10 8.58 -4.49
N LEU A 86 4.62 7.62 -5.26
CA LEU A 86 3.94 7.10 -6.44
C LEU A 86 2.56 6.52 -6.08
N VAL A 87 2.48 5.69 -5.03
CA VAL A 87 1.19 5.18 -4.53
C VAL A 87 0.25 6.33 -4.15
N GLY A 88 0.74 7.36 -3.46
CA GLY A 88 -0.06 8.53 -3.09
C GLY A 88 -0.59 9.29 -4.31
N VAL A 89 0.26 9.57 -5.30
CA VAL A 89 -0.13 10.28 -6.53
C VAL A 89 -1.18 9.49 -7.33
N VAL A 90 -0.94 8.20 -7.55
CA VAL A 90 -1.89 7.36 -8.29
C VAL A 90 -3.17 7.14 -7.49
N GLY A 91 -3.08 7.07 -6.15
CA GLY A 91 -4.25 6.99 -5.27
C GLY A 91 -5.13 8.24 -5.33
N VAL A 92 -4.53 9.44 -5.37
CA VAL A 92 -5.28 10.68 -5.60
C VAL A 92 -5.94 10.67 -6.97
N ALA A 93 -5.23 10.24 -8.02
CA ALA A 93 -5.81 10.11 -9.35
C ALA A 93 -7.01 9.15 -9.36
N HIS A 94 -6.89 7.99 -8.69
CA HIS A 94 -7.97 7.01 -8.57
C HIS A 94 -9.24 7.61 -7.97
N VAL A 95 -9.12 8.40 -6.90
CA VAL A 95 -10.25 9.07 -6.25
C VAL A 95 -10.88 10.15 -7.13
N LEU A 96 -10.07 10.88 -7.90
CA LEU A 96 -10.54 12.00 -8.72
C LEU A 96 -11.07 11.59 -10.10
N THR A 97 -10.72 10.40 -10.60
CA THR A 97 -11.19 9.93 -11.90
C THR A 97 -12.57 9.32 -11.85
N VAL A 98 -13.36 9.61 -12.90
CA VAL A 98 -14.71 9.08 -13.05
C VAL A 98 -14.67 7.56 -13.20
N PHE A 99 -15.43 6.88 -12.34
CA PHE A 99 -15.59 5.43 -12.30
C PHE A 99 -16.03 4.84 -13.66
N GLU A 100 -15.65 3.59 -13.92
CA GLU A 100 -15.98 2.84 -15.16
C GLU A 100 -15.46 3.41 -16.49
N THR A 101 -14.65 4.46 -16.45
CA THR A 101 -13.94 4.92 -17.67
C THR A 101 -12.70 4.08 -17.95
N ARG A 102 -12.29 3.97 -19.21
CA ARG A 102 -11.02 3.31 -19.59
C ARG A 102 -9.81 3.89 -18.83
N LEU A 103 -9.82 5.20 -18.60
CA LEU A 103 -8.77 5.87 -17.81
C LEU A 103 -8.77 5.39 -16.35
N TRP A 104 -9.95 5.26 -15.72
CA TRP A 104 -10.07 4.73 -14.37
C TRP A 104 -9.53 3.31 -14.25
N PHE A 105 -9.82 2.43 -15.21
CA PHE A 105 -9.26 1.08 -15.26
C PHE A 105 -7.72 1.07 -15.32
N VAL A 106 -7.13 1.92 -16.16
CA VAL A 106 -5.66 2.04 -16.24
C VAL A 106 -5.09 2.54 -14.90
N ILE A 107 -5.75 3.51 -14.27
CA ILE A 107 -5.31 4.08 -12.99
C ILE A 107 -5.41 3.05 -11.86
N VAL A 108 -6.51 2.31 -11.73
CA VAL A 108 -6.68 1.32 -10.65
C VAL A 108 -5.70 0.17 -10.80
N LEU A 109 -5.44 -0.32 -12.01
CA LEU A 109 -4.41 -1.34 -12.26
C LEU A 109 -3.01 -0.81 -11.95
N THR A 110 -2.73 0.45 -12.31
CA THR A 110 -1.45 1.10 -11.98
C THR A 110 -1.29 1.24 -10.46
N LEU A 111 -2.36 1.60 -9.75
CA LEU A 111 -2.37 1.74 -8.29
C LEU A 111 -2.08 0.41 -7.61
N ASP A 112 -2.72 -0.67 -8.08
CA ASP A 112 -2.57 -2.01 -7.54
C ASP A 112 -1.12 -2.51 -7.67
N VAL A 113 -0.52 -2.35 -8.85
CA VAL A 113 0.90 -2.66 -9.09
C VAL A 113 1.81 -1.78 -8.24
N ALA A 114 1.57 -0.47 -8.16
CA ALA A 114 2.37 0.46 -7.38
C ALA A 114 2.32 0.12 -5.87
N LEU A 115 1.15 -0.23 -5.35
CA LEU A 115 0.94 -0.61 -3.96
C LEU A 115 1.66 -1.92 -3.64
N ALA A 116 1.49 -2.96 -4.47
CA ALA A 116 2.19 -4.23 -4.31
C ALA A 116 3.72 -4.05 -4.34
N ALA A 117 4.22 -3.23 -5.26
CA ALA A 117 5.64 -2.89 -5.33
C ALA A 117 6.13 -2.16 -4.07
N HIS A 118 5.38 -1.18 -3.57
CA HIS A 118 5.72 -0.48 -2.33
C HIS A 118 5.77 -1.44 -1.13
N VAL A 119 4.78 -2.33 -0.99
CA VAL A 119 4.76 -3.36 0.04
C VAL A 119 5.97 -4.28 -0.08
N CYS A 120 6.35 -4.68 -1.29
CA CYS A 120 7.50 -5.57 -1.52
C CYS A 120 8.84 -4.94 -1.10
N VAL A 121 9.02 -3.65 -1.40
CA VAL A 121 10.17 -2.86 -0.94
C VAL A 121 10.13 -2.74 0.59
N SER A 122 8.97 -2.47 1.18
CA SER A 122 8.81 -2.15 2.61
C SER A 122 8.74 -3.37 3.54
N ALA A 123 8.42 -4.57 3.04
CA ALA A 123 8.17 -5.77 3.84
C ALA A 123 9.29 -6.12 4.83
N LYS A 124 10.56 -5.92 4.44
CA LYS A 124 11.70 -6.14 5.34
C LYS A 124 11.70 -5.17 6.52
N SER A 125 11.30 -3.92 6.31
CA SER A 125 11.21 -2.93 7.38
C SER A 125 10.05 -3.30 8.32
N LEU A 126 8.89 -3.66 7.76
CA LEU A 126 7.70 -4.05 8.51
C LEU A 126 7.97 -5.19 9.49
N VAL A 127 8.54 -6.32 9.03
CA VAL A 127 8.84 -7.45 9.92
C VAL A 127 9.84 -7.09 11.03
N ARG A 128 10.81 -6.22 10.73
CA ARG A 128 11.80 -5.76 11.72
C ARG A 128 11.17 -4.82 12.74
N ASP A 129 10.33 -3.90 12.28
CA ASP A 129 9.68 -2.91 13.12
C ASP A 129 8.70 -3.56 14.10
N LEU A 130 8.03 -4.63 13.67
CA LEU A 130 7.12 -5.44 14.50
C LEU A 130 7.79 -6.61 15.24
N ARG A 131 9.11 -6.80 15.08
CA ARG A 131 9.88 -7.90 15.70
C ARG A 131 9.35 -9.30 15.33
N LEU A 132 8.86 -9.45 14.10
CA LEU A 132 8.34 -10.69 13.55
C LEU A 132 9.45 -11.57 12.98
N ALA A 133 9.12 -12.84 12.72
CA ALA A 133 10.03 -13.80 12.11
C ALA A 133 10.54 -13.29 10.72
N PRO A 134 11.86 -13.34 10.43
CA PRO A 134 12.41 -12.71 9.23
C PRO A 134 11.88 -13.26 7.90
N ASN A 135 11.41 -14.50 7.88
CA ASN A 135 10.82 -15.19 6.73
C ASN A 135 9.44 -14.64 6.35
N LEU A 136 8.69 -14.05 7.29
CA LEU A 136 7.37 -13.47 7.02
C LEU A 136 7.40 -12.34 5.97
N ARG A 137 8.57 -11.74 5.72
CA ARG A 137 8.73 -10.76 4.64
C ARG A 137 8.37 -11.34 3.27
N TYR A 138 8.61 -12.64 3.05
CA TYR A 138 8.28 -13.31 1.79
C TYR A 138 6.80 -13.60 1.72
N VAL A 139 6.17 -14.01 2.83
CA VAL A 139 4.73 -14.20 2.92
C VAL A 139 4.00 -12.90 2.60
N ILE A 140 4.39 -11.78 3.22
CA ILE A 140 3.80 -10.45 2.96
C ILE A 140 3.93 -10.07 1.49
N ARG A 141 5.08 -10.33 0.86
CA ARG A 141 5.30 -10.09 -0.57
C ARG A 141 4.39 -10.93 -1.45
N VAL A 142 4.34 -12.23 -1.20
CA VAL A 142 3.52 -13.17 -1.97
C VAL A 142 2.05 -12.82 -1.85
N VAL A 143 1.57 -12.51 -0.63
CA VAL A 143 0.19 -12.09 -0.40
C VAL A 143 -0.13 -10.80 -1.17
N ALA A 144 0.72 -9.78 -1.09
CA ALA A 144 0.51 -8.52 -1.82
C ALA A 144 0.48 -8.74 -3.35
N ILE A 145 1.38 -9.56 -3.88
CA ILE A 145 1.43 -9.89 -5.32
C ILE A 145 0.20 -10.71 -5.72
N ALA A 146 -0.21 -11.69 -4.91
CA ALA A 146 -1.36 -12.54 -5.21
C ALA A 146 -2.66 -11.73 -5.22
N ILE A 147 -2.85 -10.83 -4.25
CA ILE A 147 -4.01 -9.93 -4.22
C ILE A 147 -4.02 -9.05 -5.47
N ALA A 148 -2.90 -8.42 -5.80
CA ALA A 148 -2.82 -7.57 -7.00
C ALA A 148 -3.08 -8.35 -8.29
N ALA A 149 -2.58 -9.58 -8.40
CA ALA A 149 -2.86 -10.43 -9.55
C ALA A 149 -4.34 -10.80 -9.65
N LEU A 150 -4.96 -11.21 -8.53
CA LEU A 150 -6.38 -11.60 -8.51
C LEU A 150 -7.30 -10.42 -8.80
N VAL A 151 -7.06 -9.26 -8.18
CA VAL A 151 -7.82 -8.03 -8.40
C VAL A 151 -7.64 -7.54 -9.83
N GLY A 152 -6.39 -7.51 -10.33
CA GLY A 152 -6.11 -7.12 -11.71
C GLY A 152 -6.80 -8.03 -12.74
N LEU A 153 -6.76 -9.36 -12.54
CA LEU A 153 -7.49 -10.31 -13.39
C LEU A 153 -9.00 -10.09 -13.33
N ALA A 154 -9.54 -9.80 -12.15
CA ALA A 154 -10.97 -9.53 -11.99
C ALA A 154 -11.40 -8.29 -12.79
N PHE A 155 -10.61 -7.22 -12.76
CA PHE A 155 -10.88 -6.01 -13.55
C PHE A 155 -10.71 -6.22 -15.05
N ILE A 156 -9.73 -7.01 -15.50
CA ILE A 156 -9.59 -7.36 -16.92
C ILE A 156 -10.82 -8.15 -17.39
N GLY A 157 -11.33 -9.07 -16.57
CA GLY A 157 -12.55 -9.83 -16.86
C GLY A 157 -13.82 -8.97 -16.98
N THR A 158 -13.87 -7.80 -16.31
CA THR A 158 -14.96 -6.82 -16.47
C THR A 158 -14.82 -5.95 -17.72
N PHE A 159 -13.62 -5.87 -18.31
CA PHE A 159 -13.30 -5.03 -19.46
C PHE A 159 -13.48 -5.78 -20.80
N VAL A 160 -14.41 -6.74 -20.89
CA VAL A 160 -14.76 -7.34 -22.18
C VAL A 160 -15.75 -6.41 -22.88
N PRO A 161 -15.36 -5.70 -23.96
CA PRO A 161 -16.30 -4.93 -24.73
C PRO A 161 -17.32 -5.88 -25.37
N ALA A 162 -18.61 -5.59 -25.18
CA ALA A 162 -19.67 -6.12 -26.04
C ALA A 162 -19.53 -5.52 -27.46
#